data_AF-A0A953IHH4-F1
#
_entry.id   AF-A0A953IHH4-F1
#
_cell.length_a   1.000
_cell.length_b   1.000
_cell.length_c   1.000
_cell.angle_alpha   90.00
_cell.angle_beta   90.00
_cell.angle_gamma   90.00
#
_symmetry.space_group_name_H-M   'P 1'
#
loop_
_entity.id
_entity.type
_entity.pdbx_description
1 polymer ?
#
loop_
_entity_poly.entity_id
_entity_poly.type
_entity_poly.pdbx_seq_one_letter_code
_entity_poly.pdbx_strand_id
1 'polypeptide(L)'
;MKKTLTVLALGLALASGANAATCTIDQVPGATLLLPYFEVDIEDPAGVDTLFTVNNASATAVLSHVVVWTDMSVEALDFNIYLTGYDMQTVSMGLMIRDGLIPVTASAGQDPTDGISPQGVISQDINFASCTGIFPYEPLTEDYIEHLQSILTGGPSSFYGGLCGGWEYGDGIARGYVTMDTVNQCTLFRPCDAGFFPNIGTYQNVLWGDWFIIEGDQNFAQGDALVSIEAFPNQTIENPFANGTFWGRCYGNAQAANPDLR
;
A
#
# COMPACT_ATOMS: atom_id res chain seq x y z
N MET A 1 45.54 -9.60 -44.75
CA MET A 1 45.34 -10.74 -43.82
C MET A 1 45.76 -10.31 -42.42
N LYS A 2 45.01 -10.76 -41.39
CA LYS A 2 45.17 -10.53 -39.93
C LYS A 2 44.59 -9.18 -39.46
N LYS A 3 43.30 -9.12 -39.07
CA LYS A 3 42.70 -9.50 -37.77
C LYS A 3 43.19 -8.63 -36.60
N THR A 4 42.36 -7.70 -36.16
CA THR A 4 42.12 -7.44 -34.74
C THR A 4 40.77 -6.73 -34.55
N LEU A 5 39.79 -7.53 -34.14
CA LEU A 5 38.56 -7.09 -33.48
C LEU A 5 38.95 -6.79 -32.03
N THR A 6 38.66 -5.60 -31.51
CA THR A 6 38.82 -5.31 -30.08
C THR A 6 37.52 -4.74 -29.56
N VAL A 7 36.71 -5.65 -29.02
CA VAL A 7 35.62 -5.34 -28.09
C VAL A 7 36.29 -4.99 -26.77
N LEU A 8 35.96 -3.84 -26.18
CA LEU A 8 36.13 -3.64 -24.74
C LEU A 8 34.83 -3.06 -24.18
N ALA A 9 33.99 -4.00 -23.75
CA ALA A 9 32.92 -3.76 -22.81
C ALA A 9 33.55 -3.28 -21.50
N LEU A 10 33.34 -2.03 -21.13
CA LEU A 10 33.73 -1.49 -19.82
C LEU A 10 32.81 -0.32 -19.45
N GLY A 11 31.56 -0.66 -19.11
CA GLY A 11 30.55 0.29 -18.65
C GLY A 11 29.44 -0.32 -17.81
N LEU A 12 29.59 -1.58 -17.37
CA LEU A 12 28.67 -2.24 -16.44
C LEU A 12 29.45 -2.69 -15.20
N ALA A 13 29.72 -1.78 -14.29
CA ALA A 13 29.95 -2.07 -12.87
C ALA A 13 30.04 -0.74 -12.12
N LEU A 14 29.38 -0.67 -10.95
CA LEU A 14 29.18 0.48 -10.06
C LEU A 14 27.87 1.27 -10.27
N ALA A 15 26.74 0.57 -10.42
CA ALA A 15 25.59 1.00 -9.63
C ALA A 15 25.94 0.68 -8.16
N SER A 16 26.55 1.63 -7.46
CA SER A 16 26.55 1.61 -6.00
C SER A 16 25.08 1.50 -5.58
N GLY A 17 24.73 0.53 -4.75
CA GLY A 17 23.39 0.47 -4.16
C GLY A 17 23.04 1.84 -3.58
N ALA A 18 21.81 2.31 -3.80
CA ALA A 18 21.31 3.47 -3.09
C ALA A 18 21.45 3.15 -1.59
N ASN A 19 22.29 3.92 -0.91
CA ASN A 19 22.39 3.80 0.54
C ASN A 19 21.33 4.74 1.09
N ALA A 20 20.34 4.19 1.79
CA ALA A 20 19.36 4.99 2.51
C ALA A 20 20.10 5.92 3.47
N ALA A 21 19.95 7.24 3.27
CA ALA A 21 20.47 8.22 4.19
C ALA A 21 19.31 8.72 5.05
N THR A 22 19.41 8.51 6.37
CA THR A 22 18.34 8.88 7.29
C THR A 22 18.01 10.37 7.19
N CYS A 23 16.71 10.70 7.23
CA CYS A 23 16.20 12.06 7.08
C CYS A 23 16.54 12.72 5.72
N THR A 24 16.77 11.94 4.67
CA THR A 24 16.87 12.46 3.30
C THR A 24 15.61 12.10 2.53
N ILE A 25 15.27 12.92 1.53
CA ILE A 25 14.19 12.59 0.59
C ILE A 25 14.84 11.69 -0.47
N ASP A 26 14.88 10.39 -0.22
CA ASP A 26 15.35 9.39 -1.16
C ASP A 26 14.30 8.32 -1.43
N GLN A 27 14.38 7.70 -2.61
CA GLN A 27 13.46 6.67 -3.05
C GLN A 27 14.02 5.31 -2.64
N VAL A 28 13.78 4.94 -1.39
CA VAL A 28 14.18 3.65 -0.80
C VAL A 28 12.95 2.92 -0.24
N PRO A 29 13.00 1.59 -0.12
CA PRO A 29 11.87 0.84 0.44
C PRO A 29 11.52 1.28 1.85
N GLY A 30 10.23 1.38 2.16
CA GLY A 30 9.69 1.86 3.42
C GLY A 30 8.92 0.77 4.16
N ALA A 31 8.61 1.02 5.43
CA ALA A 31 7.70 0.18 6.21
C ALA A 31 6.24 0.58 5.95
N THR A 32 6.03 1.82 5.50
CA THR A 32 4.73 2.35 5.11
C THR A 32 4.82 2.95 3.71
N LEU A 33 3.85 2.65 2.84
CA LEU A 33 3.63 3.36 1.59
C LEU A 33 2.40 4.26 1.72
N LEU A 34 2.46 5.41 1.05
CA LEU A 34 1.35 6.34 0.92
C LEU A 34 1.07 6.60 -0.56
N LEU A 35 -0.14 6.27 -0.98
CA LEU A 35 -0.76 6.84 -2.16
C LEU A 35 -1.43 8.15 -1.72
N PRO A 36 -0.85 9.33 -2.00
CA PRO A 36 -1.30 10.59 -1.42
C PRO A 36 -2.67 11.02 -1.94
N TYR A 37 -3.07 10.53 -3.12
CA TYR A 37 -4.31 10.88 -3.77
C TYR A 37 -4.73 9.79 -4.76
N PHE A 38 -6.03 9.51 -4.81
CA PHE A 38 -6.64 8.72 -5.87
C PHE A 38 -7.94 9.36 -6.34
N GLU A 39 -8.32 9.07 -7.58
CA GLU A 39 -9.63 9.34 -8.14
C GLU A 39 -10.16 8.08 -8.84
N VAL A 40 -11.46 7.87 -8.71
CA VAL A 40 -12.20 6.83 -9.40
C VAL A 40 -13.55 7.39 -9.84
N ASP A 41 -13.84 7.33 -11.13
CA ASP A 41 -15.18 7.53 -11.65
C ASP A 41 -16.04 6.30 -11.34
N ILE A 42 -17.04 6.48 -10.48
CA ILE A 42 -17.93 5.38 -10.07
C ILE A 42 -19.06 5.14 -11.07
N GLU A 43 -19.31 6.10 -11.97
CA GLU A 43 -20.40 6.06 -12.95
C GLU A 43 -19.90 5.56 -14.31
N ASP A 44 -18.64 5.83 -14.67
CA ASP A 44 -18.03 5.44 -15.94
C ASP A 44 -16.74 4.61 -15.77
N PRO A 45 -16.75 3.31 -16.13
CA PRO A 45 -15.55 2.48 -16.15
C PRO A 45 -14.44 2.94 -17.11
N ALA A 46 -14.74 3.81 -18.08
CA ALA A 46 -13.77 4.42 -18.99
C ALA A 46 -13.27 5.81 -18.51
N GLY A 47 -13.85 6.32 -17.42
CA GLY A 47 -13.48 7.57 -16.77
C GLY A 47 -12.13 7.50 -16.05
N VAL A 48 -11.95 8.33 -15.02
CA VAL A 48 -10.71 8.33 -14.23
C VAL A 48 -10.61 7.07 -13.39
N ASP A 49 -9.47 6.39 -13.41
CA ASP A 49 -9.13 5.31 -12.48
C ASP A 49 -7.69 5.45 -11.98
N THR A 50 -7.48 5.11 -10.71
CA THR A 50 -6.16 5.05 -10.10
C THR A 50 -5.74 3.60 -9.88
N LEU A 51 -4.54 3.27 -10.35
CA LEU A 51 -3.89 2.00 -10.08
C LEU A 51 -2.67 2.25 -9.21
N PHE A 52 -2.37 1.32 -8.33
CA PHE A 52 -1.10 1.32 -7.60
C PHE A 52 -0.51 -0.08 -7.50
N THR A 53 0.78 -0.14 -7.20
CA THR A 53 1.51 -1.38 -6.99
C THR A 53 2.09 -1.42 -5.58
N VAL A 54 2.06 -2.60 -4.96
CA VAL A 54 2.76 -2.87 -3.71
C VAL A 54 3.79 -3.96 -4.01
N ASN A 55 5.06 -3.64 -3.85
CA ASN A 55 6.17 -4.51 -4.21
C ASN A 55 7.00 -4.82 -2.95
N ASN A 56 7.48 -6.05 -2.87
CA ASN A 56 8.39 -6.49 -1.82
C ASN A 56 9.84 -6.44 -2.32
N ALA A 57 10.69 -5.65 -1.68
CA ALA A 57 12.13 -5.57 -1.99
C ALA A 57 12.97 -6.69 -1.34
N SER A 58 12.36 -7.56 -0.53
CA SER A 58 13.04 -8.62 0.23
C SER A 58 12.80 -10.00 -0.38
N ALA A 59 13.76 -10.92 -0.17
CA ALA A 59 13.57 -12.34 -0.46
C ALA A 59 12.56 -13.03 0.48
N THR A 60 12.26 -12.41 1.62
CA THR A 60 11.31 -12.93 2.62
C THR A 60 9.89 -12.46 2.31
N ALA A 61 8.90 -13.35 2.41
CA ALA A 61 7.49 -12.99 2.25
C ALA A 61 7.02 -11.99 3.32
N VAL A 62 6.12 -11.08 2.94
CA VAL A 62 5.63 -10.00 3.80
C VAL A 62 4.12 -9.85 3.70
N LEU A 63 3.51 -9.32 4.75
CA LEU A 63 2.14 -8.84 4.73
C LEU A 63 2.14 -7.31 4.70
N SER A 64 1.28 -6.76 3.86
CA SER A 64 0.99 -5.33 3.77
C SER A 64 -0.46 -5.10 4.16
N HIS A 65 -0.71 -4.35 5.22
CA HIS A 65 -2.06 -3.93 5.60
C HIS A 65 -2.41 -2.63 4.90
N VAL A 66 -3.41 -2.67 4.03
CA VAL A 66 -3.87 -1.56 3.20
C VAL A 66 -5.10 -0.95 3.84
N VAL A 67 -5.09 0.38 4.02
CA VAL A 67 -6.26 1.15 4.48
C VAL A 67 -6.57 2.24 3.47
N VAL A 68 -7.80 2.23 2.96
CA VAL A 68 -8.35 3.26 2.10
C VAL A 68 -9.04 4.31 2.98
N TRP A 69 -8.61 5.55 2.83
CA TRP A 69 -9.13 6.69 3.58
C TRP A 69 -9.86 7.64 2.65
N THR A 70 -10.94 8.26 3.15
CA THR A 70 -11.58 9.41 2.52
C THR A 70 -10.66 10.64 2.59
N ASP A 71 -11.02 11.68 1.84
CA ASP A 71 -10.39 13.01 1.91
C ASP A 71 -10.41 13.66 3.31
N MET A 72 -11.32 13.25 4.19
CA MET A 72 -11.39 13.66 5.60
C MET A 72 -10.75 12.66 6.58
N SER A 73 -9.97 11.69 6.10
CA SER A 73 -9.31 10.67 6.93
C SER A 73 -10.30 9.79 7.73
N VAL A 74 -11.48 9.54 7.17
CA VAL A 74 -12.38 8.48 7.62
C VAL A 74 -12.03 7.22 6.83
N GLU A 75 -11.88 6.10 7.51
CA GLU A 75 -11.61 4.83 6.85
C GLU A 75 -12.82 4.38 6.02
N ALA A 76 -12.57 3.95 4.79
CA ALA A 76 -13.58 3.39 3.91
C ALA A 76 -13.49 1.85 3.82
N LEU A 77 -12.27 1.31 3.85
CA LEU A 77 -11.99 -0.12 3.71
C LEU A 77 -10.57 -0.42 4.18
N ASP A 78 -10.39 -1.57 4.82
CA ASP A 78 -9.09 -2.15 5.13
C ASP A 78 -9.00 -3.60 4.64
N PHE A 79 -7.81 -4.02 4.23
CA PHE A 79 -7.53 -5.41 3.86
C PHE A 79 -6.03 -5.69 3.91
N ASN A 80 -5.65 -6.97 3.82
CA ASN A 80 -4.24 -7.37 3.82
C ASN A 80 -3.84 -7.85 2.42
N ILE A 81 -2.62 -7.57 1.99
CA ILE A 81 -2.02 -8.15 0.78
C ILE A 81 -0.85 -9.02 1.24
N TYR A 82 -0.83 -10.27 0.77
CA TYR A 82 0.30 -11.15 0.91
C TYR A 82 1.21 -11.05 -0.30
N LEU A 83 2.50 -10.86 -0.06
CA LEU A 83 3.54 -10.80 -1.08
C LEU A 83 4.59 -11.88 -0.77
N THR A 84 4.84 -12.77 -1.72
CA THR A 84 6.01 -13.67 -1.62
C THR A 84 7.32 -12.86 -1.71
N GLY A 85 8.47 -13.51 -1.55
CA GLY A 85 9.76 -12.82 -1.75
C GLY A 85 9.87 -12.19 -3.15
N TYR A 86 10.26 -10.92 -3.23
CA TYR A 86 10.38 -10.16 -4.49
C TYR A 86 9.09 -10.03 -5.31
N ASP A 87 7.94 -10.26 -4.68
CA ASP A 87 6.64 -10.25 -5.34
C ASP A 87 6.10 -8.83 -5.53
N MET A 88 5.11 -8.71 -6.40
CA MET A 88 4.34 -7.49 -6.60
C MET A 88 2.86 -7.76 -6.74
N GLN A 89 2.04 -6.89 -6.18
CA GLN A 89 0.60 -6.88 -6.38
C GLN A 89 0.16 -5.53 -6.96
N THR A 90 -0.56 -5.58 -8.07
CA THR A 90 -1.23 -4.40 -8.63
C THR A 90 -2.66 -4.34 -8.11
N VAL A 91 -3.13 -3.14 -7.78
CA VAL A 91 -4.49 -2.86 -7.32
C VAL A 91 -5.08 -1.76 -8.20
N SER A 92 -6.28 -1.99 -8.73
CA SER A 92 -7.09 -0.93 -9.35
C SER A 92 -8.13 -0.47 -8.34
N MET A 93 -8.13 0.84 -8.07
CA MET A 93 -9.12 1.45 -7.20
C MET A 93 -10.53 1.32 -7.80
N GLY A 94 -10.66 1.44 -9.12
CA GLY A 94 -11.91 1.27 -9.86
C GLY A 94 -12.49 -0.13 -9.72
N LEU A 95 -11.71 -1.19 -9.96
CA LEU A 95 -12.17 -2.56 -9.76
C LEU A 95 -12.59 -2.83 -8.31
N MET A 96 -11.91 -2.22 -7.34
CA MET A 96 -12.22 -2.38 -5.92
C MET A 96 -13.48 -1.63 -5.51
N ILE A 97 -13.59 -0.34 -5.84
CA ILE A 97 -14.68 0.55 -5.39
C ILE A 97 -15.97 0.31 -6.18
N ARG A 98 -15.87 0.09 -7.49
CA ARG A 98 -17.05 -0.08 -8.36
C ARG A 98 -17.50 -1.53 -8.42
N ASP A 99 -16.54 -2.45 -8.59
CA ASP A 99 -16.83 -3.85 -8.92
C ASP A 99 -16.64 -4.79 -7.71
N GLY A 100 -16.17 -4.28 -6.57
CA GLY A 100 -15.97 -5.04 -5.34
C GLY A 100 -14.83 -6.06 -5.40
N LEU A 101 -13.91 -5.93 -6.35
CA LEU A 101 -12.82 -6.88 -6.57
C LEU A 101 -11.58 -6.48 -5.76
N ILE A 102 -11.32 -7.23 -4.69
CA ILE A 102 -10.13 -7.07 -3.84
C ILE A 102 -8.99 -7.93 -4.40
N PRO A 103 -7.72 -7.50 -4.27
CA PRO A 103 -6.57 -8.32 -4.65
C PRO A 103 -6.62 -9.73 -4.04
N VAL A 104 -6.47 -10.73 -4.90
CA VAL A 104 -6.51 -12.14 -4.52
C VAL A 104 -5.08 -12.60 -4.25
N THR A 105 -4.71 -12.69 -2.97
CA THR A 105 -3.41 -13.20 -2.51
C THR A 105 -3.62 -14.17 -1.36
N ALA A 106 -2.69 -15.09 -1.13
CA ALA A 106 -2.80 -16.07 -0.06
C ALA A 106 -1.41 -16.51 0.44
N SER A 107 -1.26 -16.66 1.76
CA SER A 107 -0.01 -17.17 2.35
C SER A 107 0.14 -18.67 2.14
N ALA A 108 1.37 -19.19 2.29
CA ALA A 108 1.69 -20.62 2.11
C ALA A 108 0.72 -21.61 2.78
N GLY A 109 0.14 -21.23 3.93
CA GLY A 109 -0.82 -22.09 4.64
C GLY A 109 -2.18 -22.22 3.97
N GLN A 110 -2.59 -21.21 3.18
CA GLN A 110 -3.85 -21.18 2.43
C GLN A 110 -3.64 -21.47 0.93
N ASP A 111 -2.39 -21.39 0.45
CA ASP A 111 -2.00 -21.72 -0.92
C ASP A 111 -0.80 -22.69 -0.95
N PRO A 112 -0.97 -23.96 -0.55
CA PRO A 112 0.14 -24.92 -0.45
C PRO A 112 0.72 -25.38 -1.80
N THR A 113 0.14 -24.91 -2.91
CA THR A 113 0.53 -25.29 -4.27
C THR A 113 1.03 -24.10 -5.10
N ASP A 114 1.19 -22.93 -4.49
CA ASP A 114 1.63 -21.70 -5.15
C ASP A 114 0.73 -21.32 -6.36
N GLY A 115 -0.58 -21.61 -6.24
CA GLY A 115 -1.55 -21.41 -7.32
C GLY A 115 -2.21 -20.03 -7.30
N ILE A 116 -2.24 -19.37 -6.15
CA ILE A 116 -2.80 -18.02 -5.94
C ILE A 116 -1.68 -16.99 -5.87
N SER A 117 -0.65 -17.25 -5.04
CA SER A 117 0.52 -16.40 -4.84
C SER A 117 1.79 -17.16 -5.20
N PRO A 118 2.18 -17.19 -6.48
CA PRO A 118 3.34 -17.96 -6.94
C PRO A 118 4.66 -17.47 -6.34
N GLN A 119 5.53 -18.38 -5.93
CA GLN A 119 6.89 -18.03 -5.49
C GLN A 119 7.95 -18.21 -6.59
N GLY A 120 8.94 -17.32 -6.59
CA GLY A 120 10.16 -17.49 -7.38
C GLY A 120 11.17 -18.45 -6.75
N VAL A 121 12.16 -18.90 -7.53
CA VAL A 121 13.21 -19.86 -7.07
C VAL A 121 14.07 -19.31 -5.92
N ILE A 122 14.22 -17.98 -5.85
CA ILE A 122 14.97 -17.28 -4.80
C ILE A 122 14.07 -16.60 -3.77
N SER A 123 12.75 -16.74 -3.93
CA SER A 123 11.73 -16.15 -3.07
C SER A 123 11.41 -17.11 -1.93
N GLN A 124 11.21 -16.58 -0.74
CA GLN A 124 10.56 -17.33 0.33
C GLN A 124 9.05 -17.18 0.19
N ASP A 125 8.37 -18.23 0.63
CA ASP A 125 6.93 -18.28 0.84
C ASP A 125 6.69 -18.74 2.29
N ILE A 126 5.96 -17.94 3.07
CA ILE A 126 5.80 -18.11 4.51
C ILE A 126 4.31 -18.17 4.86
N ASN A 127 3.96 -19.12 5.72
CA ASN A 127 2.61 -19.20 6.27
C ASN A 127 2.40 -18.16 7.38
N PHE A 128 1.44 -17.27 7.19
CA PHE A 128 0.92 -16.41 8.24
C PHE A 128 -0.36 -17.01 8.82
N ALA A 129 -0.24 -17.76 9.91
CA ALA A 129 -1.35 -18.54 10.48
C ALA A 129 -2.60 -17.69 10.81
N SER A 130 -2.41 -16.41 11.16
CA SER A 130 -3.47 -15.41 11.39
C SER A 130 -4.40 -15.20 10.19
N CYS A 131 -3.95 -15.52 8.98
CA CYS A 131 -4.69 -15.31 7.73
C CYS A 131 -5.60 -16.50 7.37
N THR A 132 -5.63 -17.55 8.20
CA THR A 132 -6.47 -18.73 7.98
C THR A 132 -7.96 -18.34 8.03
N GLY A 133 -8.70 -18.65 6.96
CA GLY A 133 -10.11 -18.28 6.83
C GLY A 133 -10.36 -16.81 6.48
N ILE A 134 -9.29 -16.05 6.22
CA ILE A 134 -9.34 -14.68 5.70
C ILE A 134 -8.90 -14.68 4.23
N PHE A 135 -7.76 -15.31 3.93
CA PHE A 135 -7.28 -15.45 2.56
C PHE A 135 -7.77 -16.74 1.88
N PRO A 136 -7.95 -16.71 0.54
CA PRO A 136 -8.06 -15.49 -0.28
C PRO A 136 -9.36 -14.73 0.02
N TYR A 137 -9.37 -13.42 -0.25
CA TYR A 137 -10.61 -12.63 -0.12
C TYR A 137 -11.61 -13.02 -1.22
N GLU A 138 -12.88 -13.11 -0.82
CA GLU A 138 -14.00 -13.13 -1.75
C GLU A 138 -14.35 -11.69 -2.18
N PRO A 139 -15.02 -11.50 -3.34
CA PRO A 139 -15.52 -10.19 -3.74
C PRO A 139 -16.41 -9.54 -2.65
N LEU A 140 -16.35 -8.22 -2.56
CA LEU A 140 -17.16 -7.45 -1.64
C LEU A 140 -18.65 -7.62 -1.93
N THR A 141 -19.47 -7.55 -0.89
CA THR A 141 -20.93 -7.60 -1.01
C THR A 141 -21.47 -6.30 -1.61
N GLU A 142 -22.65 -6.36 -2.23
CA GLU A 142 -23.34 -5.18 -2.79
C GLU A 142 -23.50 -4.05 -1.74
N ASP A 143 -23.92 -4.39 -0.51
CA ASP A 143 -24.01 -3.42 0.60
C ASP A 143 -22.68 -2.69 0.90
N TYR A 144 -21.54 -3.36 0.70
CA TYR A 144 -20.22 -2.79 0.97
C TYR A 144 -19.76 -1.92 -0.21
N ILE A 145 -20.08 -2.33 -1.45
CA ILE A 145 -19.85 -1.51 -2.65
C ILE A 145 -20.65 -0.21 -2.56
N GLU A 146 -21.94 -0.27 -2.18
CA GLU A 146 -22.77 0.92 -1.94
C GLU A 146 -22.16 1.82 -0.86
N HIS A 147 -21.66 1.22 0.23
CA HIS A 147 -20.93 1.95 1.25
C HIS A 147 -19.71 2.68 0.67
N LEU A 148 -18.86 2.00 -0.09
CA LEU A 148 -17.63 2.57 -0.65
C LEU A 148 -17.92 3.73 -1.60
N GLN A 149 -18.83 3.51 -2.54
CA GLN A 149 -19.26 4.51 -3.51
C GLN A 149 -19.85 5.75 -2.81
N SER A 150 -20.67 5.55 -1.77
CA SER A 150 -21.24 6.66 -1.02
C SER A 150 -20.19 7.39 -0.18
N ILE A 151 -19.41 6.70 0.65
CA ILE A 151 -18.50 7.36 1.61
C ILE A 151 -17.36 8.11 0.91
N LEU A 152 -16.83 7.56 -0.19
CA LEU A 152 -15.70 8.14 -0.92
C LEU A 152 -16.10 9.29 -1.85
N THR A 153 -17.39 9.47 -2.12
CA THR A 153 -17.94 10.63 -2.85
C THR A 153 -18.51 11.70 -1.89
N GLY A 154 -18.33 11.54 -0.58
CA GLY A 154 -18.82 12.45 0.45
C GLY A 154 -20.26 12.20 0.91
N GLY A 155 -20.90 11.16 0.39
CA GLY A 155 -22.25 10.73 0.76
C GLY A 155 -22.33 10.03 2.12
N PRO A 156 -23.57 9.82 2.63
CA PRO A 156 -23.81 9.12 3.88
C PRO A 156 -23.62 7.61 3.74
N SER A 157 -22.92 6.98 4.69
CA SER A 157 -22.79 5.52 4.73
C SER A 157 -23.62 4.89 5.84
N SER A 158 -24.33 3.80 5.52
CA SER A 158 -25.05 2.98 6.51
C SER A 158 -24.11 2.35 7.55
N PHE A 159 -22.87 2.04 7.18
CA PHE A 159 -21.83 1.50 8.08
C PHE A 159 -21.40 2.53 9.13
N TYR A 160 -21.58 3.82 8.82
CA TYR A 160 -21.34 4.95 9.72
C TYR A 160 -22.64 5.56 10.27
N GLY A 161 -23.73 4.80 10.32
CA GLY A 161 -25.00 5.25 10.88
C GLY A 161 -25.67 6.39 10.09
N GLY A 162 -25.40 6.47 8.79
CA GLY A 162 -25.89 7.52 7.89
C GLY A 162 -25.07 8.80 7.92
N LEU A 163 -23.85 8.77 8.47
CA LEU A 163 -22.93 9.92 8.48
C LEU A 163 -22.07 9.95 7.21
N CYS A 164 -21.73 11.16 6.78
CA CYS A 164 -20.79 11.42 5.69
C CYS A 164 -19.35 11.20 6.16
N GLY A 165 -18.52 10.63 5.30
CA GLY A 165 -17.10 10.40 5.57
C GLY A 165 -16.15 11.36 4.86
N GLY A 166 -16.66 12.24 3.99
CA GLY A 166 -15.85 13.11 3.14
C GLY A 166 -16.60 14.33 2.62
N TRP A 167 -15.97 15.12 1.77
CA TRP A 167 -16.62 16.25 1.12
C TRP A 167 -17.40 15.82 -0.14
N GLU A 168 -18.64 16.30 -0.27
CA GLU A 168 -19.47 16.04 -1.46
C GLU A 168 -19.15 17.06 -2.56
N TYR A 169 -18.46 16.61 -3.61
CA TYR A 169 -18.10 17.43 -4.77
C TYR A 169 -19.19 17.46 -5.86
N GLY A 170 -20.12 16.49 -5.83
CA GLY A 170 -21.25 16.42 -6.76
C GLY A 170 -20.88 16.01 -8.19
N ASP A 171 -19.77 15.29 -8.36
CA ASP A 171 -19.20 14.92 -9.66
C ASP A 171 -19.08 13.40 -9.89
N GLY A 172 -19.54 12.57 -8.95
CA GLY A 172 -19.48 11.11 -9.10
C GLY A 172 -18.05 10.55 -9.04
N ILE A 173 -17.08 11.31 -8.52
CA ILE A 173 -15.70 10.83 -8.41
C ILE A 173 -15.37 10.51 -6.95
N ALA A 174 -15.07 9.24 -6.68
CA ALA A 174 -14.58 8.77 -5.40
C ALA A 174 -13.12 9.18 -5.20
N ARG A 175 -12.80 9.75 -4.03
CA ARG A 175 -11.48 10.32 -3.73
C ARG A 175 -11.00 10.03 -2.33
N GLY A 176 -9.68 10.07 -2.17
CA GLY A 176 -9.05 9.88 -0.89
C GLY A 176 -7.56 9.60 -1.01
N TYR A 177 -7.02 8.89 -0.02
CA TYR A 177 -5.64 8.43 0.00
C TYR A 177 -5.57 7.01 0.54
N VAL A 178 -4.46 6.31 0.28
CA VAL A 178 -4.27 4.92 0.74
C VAL A 178 -2.97 4.83 1.51
N THR A 179 -2.99 4.14 2.65
CA THR A 179 -1.79 3.78 3.39
C THR A 179 -1.58 2.27 3.34
N MET A 180 -0.33 1.84 3.22
CA MET A 180 0.03 0.43 3.24
C MET A 180 1.16 0.20 4.23
N ASP A 181 0.88 -0.45 5.37
CA ASP A 181 1.86 -0.67 6.44
C ASP A 181 2.31 -2.14 6.45
N THR A 182 3.60 -2.39 6.67
CA THR A 182 4.08 -3.76 6.93
C THR A 182 3.52 -4.28 8.25
N VAL A 183 2.96 -5.49 8.24
CA VAL A 183 2.37 -6.12 9.44
C VAL A 183 2.87 -7.56 9.62
N ASN A 184 2.80 -8.06 10.86
CA ASN A 184 3.21 -9.43 11.19
C ASN A 184 2.06 -10.46 11.19
N GLN A 185 0.82 -9.99 11.00
CA GLN A 185 -0.39 -10.81 11.02
C GLN A 185 -1.50 -10.13 10.22
N CYS A 186 -2.42 -10.93 9.66
CA CYS A 186 -3.67 -10.40 9.12
C CYS A 186 -4.47 -9.77 10.25
N THR A 187 -4.98 -8.56 10.02
CA THR A 187 -5.62 -7.73 11.03
C THR A 187 -6.79 -6.94 10.46
N LEU A 188 -7.67 -6.51 11.36
CA LEU A 188 -8.70 -5.49 11.16
C LEU A 188 -8.42 -4.22 12.01
N PHE A 189 -7.29 -4.20 12.72
CA PHE A 189 -6.84 -3.02 13.45
C PHE A 189 -6.23 -2.06 12.45
N ARG A 190 -6.50 -0.78 12.65
CA ARG A 190 -6.02 0.31 11.80
C ARG A 190 -4.78 0.93 12.40
N PRO A 191 -3.98 1.64 11.59
CA PRO A 191 -2.82 2.39 12.09
C PRO A 191 -3.13 3.40 13.20
N CYS A 192 -4.39 3.85 13.35
CA CYS A 192 -4.78 4.71 14.47
C CYS A 192 -5.34 3.97 15.69
N ASP A 193 -5.57 2.66 15.62
CA ASP A 193 -6.11 1.90 16.74
C ASP A 193 -5.05 1.64 17.81
N ALA A 194 -5.49 1.61 19.07
CA ALA A 194 -4.61 1.34 20.19
C ALA A 194 -4.00 -0.06 20.05
N GLY A 195 -2.67 -0.13 20.00
CA GLY A 195 -1.94 -1.39 19.93
C GLY A 195 -1.57 -1.87 18.52
N PHE A 196 -1.89 -1.12 17.46
CA PHE A 196 -1.45 -1.46 16.10
C PHE A 196 0.07 -1.52 15.96
N PHE A 197 0.79 -0.39 16.04
CA PHE A 197 2.26 -0.42 15.92
C PHE A 197 2.99 -1.18 17.04
N PRO A 198 2.52 -1.18 18.30
CA PRO A 198 3.16 -1.97 19.35
C PRO A 198 3.11 -3.49 19.16
N ASN A 199 2.12 -4.03 18.43
CA ASN A 199 1.88 -5.48 18.39
C ASN A 199 1.74 -6.09 16.97
N ILE A 200 1.33 -5.28 15.98
CA ILE A 200 0.89 -5.74 14.66
C ILE A 200 1.79 -5.16 13.57
N GLY A 201 1.91 -3.82 13.53
CA GLY A 201 2.81 -3.13 12.62
C GLY A 201 4.25 -3.56 12.83
N THR A 202 5.00 -3.73 11.74
CA THR A 202 6.43 -4.01 11.76
C THR A 202 7.22 -2.81 11.24
N TYR A 203 8.53 -2.83 11.44
CA TYR A 203 9.45 -1.78 11.00
C TYR A 203 10.28 -2.25 9.80
N GLN A 204 9.70 -3.08 8.94
CA GLN A 204 10.41 -3.68 7.81
C GLN A 204 10.39 -2.72 6.64
N ASN A 205 11.49 -1.98 6.43
CA ASN A 205 11.67 -1.10 5.27
C ASN A 205 11.90 -1.93 4.00
N VAL A 206 10.81 -2.48 3.43
CA VAL A 206 10.84 -3.44 2.32
C VAL A 206 9.77 -3.16 1.26
N LEU A 207 8.80 -2.28 1.53
CA LEU A 207 7.76 -1.95 0.57
C LEU A 207 8.21 -0.84 -0.36
N TRP A 208 7.90 -0.97 -1.64
CA TRP A 208 8.03 0.10 -2.62
C TRP A 208 6.94 -0.05 -3.68
N GLY A 209 6.69 0.99 -4.46
CA GLY A 209 5.82 0.87 -5.62
C GLY A 209 5.49 2.19 -6.26
N ASP A 210 4.69 2.08 -7.31
CA ASP A 210 4.29 3.18 -8.17
C ASP A 210 2.76 3.25 -8.25
N TRP A 211 2.27 4.42 -8.62
CA TRP A 211 0.86 4.65 -8.92
C TRP A 211 0.68 5.30 -10.28
N PHE A 212 -0.49 5.11 -10.87
CA PHE A 212 -0.88 5.68 -12.14
C PHE A 212 -2.34 6.15 -12.06
N ILE A 213 -2.63 7.35 -12.55
CA ILE A 213 -3.98 7.80 -12.87
C ILE A 213 -4.15 7.71 -14.38
N ILE A 214 -5.22 7.05 -14.80
CA ILE A 214 -5.57 6.87 -16.21
C ILE A 214 -6.96 7.46 -16.42
N GLU A 215 -7.09 8.30 -17.44
CA GLU A 215 -8.37 8.84 -17.91
C GLU A 215 -8.55 8.42 -19.37
N GLY A 216 -9.36 7.36 -19.58
CA GLY A 216 -9.61 6.80 -20.89
C GLY A 216 -10.24 7.83 -21.84
N ASP A 217 -11.25 8.54 -21.35
CA ASP A 217 -11.99 9.55 -22.13
C ASP A 217 -11.14 10.74 -22.56
N GLN A 218 -10.16 11.13 -21.74
CA GLN A 218 -9.26 12.23 -22.07
C GLN A 218 -7.99 11.79 -22.80
N ASN A 219 -7.80 10.48 -23.01
CA ASN A 219 -6.55 9.90 -23.52
C ASN A 219 -5.33 10.38 -22.71
N PHE A 220 -5.48 10.45 -21.39
CA PHE A 220 -4.47 10.96 -20.47
C PHE A 220 -4.05 9.87 -19.49
N ALA A 221 -2.76 9.86 -19.16
CA ALA A 221 -2.23 9.05 -18.08
C ALA A 221 -1.04 9.76 -17.44
N GLN A 222 -0.95 9.65 -16.12
CA GLN A 222 0.19 10.10 -15.32
C GLN A 222 0.52 9.04 -14.27
N GLY A 223 1.74 9.09 -13.75
CA GLY A 223 2.14 8.22 -12.65
C GLY A 223 3.43 8.70 -12.03
N ASP A 224 3.68 8.23 -10.80
CA ASP A 224 4.87 8.52 -10.03
C ASP A 224 5.11 7.39 -9.02
N ALA A 225 6.22 7.43 -8.31
CA ALA A 225 6.44 6.55 -7.17
C ALA A 225 5.44 6.85 -6.05
N LEU A 226 5.02 5.81 -5.34
CA LEU A 226 4.34 5.95 -4.05
C LEU A 226 5.30 6.61 -3.05
N VAL A 227 4.74 7.35 -2.11
CA VAL A 227 5.55 7.96 -1.04
C VAL A 227 5.96 6.85 -0.08
N SER A 228 7.25 6.53 -0.07
CA SER A 228 7.83 5.58 0.85
C SER A 228 8.18 6.27 2.16
N ILE A 229 7.75 5.68 3.28
CA ILE A 229 7.97 6.19 4.63
C ILE A 229 8.77 5.13 5.38
N GLU A 230 9.99 5.48 5.76
CA GLU A 230 10.91 4.60 6.45
C GLU A 230 10.64 4.57 7.96
N ALA A 231 10.56 3.36 8.52
CA ALA A 231 10.55 3.14 9.95
C ALA A 231 11.97 3.04 10.51
N PHE A 232 12.21 3.62 11.70
CA PHE A 232 13.49 3.55 12.40
C PHE A 232 13.38 2.92 13.79
N PRO A 233 13.46 1.58 13.92
CA PRO A 233 13.42 0.95 15.23
C PRO A 233 14.70 1.32 16.01
N ASN A 234 14.54 1.91 17.20
CA ASN A 234 15.59 2.17 18.20
C ASN A 234 16.49 3.42 18.05
N GLN A 235 16.09 4.45 17.31
CA GLN A 235 16.78 5.75 17.45
C GLN A 235 16.12 6.58 18.55
N THR A 236 16.85 6.86 19.63
CA THR A 236 16.66 8.08 20.42
C THR A 236 17.06 9.22 19.49
N ILE A 237 16.17 9.63 18.61
CA ILE A 237 16.53 10.70 17.70
C ILE A 237 16.70 11.93 18.60
N GLU A 238 17.92 12.47 18.67
CA GLU A 238 18.17 13.86 19.08
C GLU A 238 17.56 14.80 18.00
N ASN A 239 16.33 14.52 17.56
CA ASN A 239 15.67 15.26 16.50
C ASN A 239 14.85 16.40 17.12
N PRO A 240 15.06 17.65 16.68
CA PRO A 240 14.02 18.67 16.83
C PRO A 240 12.67 18.26 16.20
N PHE A 241 12.61 17.19 15.38
CA PHE A 241 11.39 16.63 14.78
C PHE A 241 10.74 15.45 15.54
N ALA A 242 11.13 15.15 16.78
CA ALA A 242 10.45 14.15 17.62
C ALA A 242 8.94 14.40 17.85
N ASN A 243 8.42 15.54 17.37
CA ASN A 243 7.03 15.98 17.46
C ASN A 243 6.25 15.82 16.13
N GLY A 244 6.75 15.08 15.13
CA GLY A 244 6.06 14.91 13.85
C GLY A 244 6.48 13.66 13.10
N THR A 245 5.94 12.51 13.51
CA THR A 245 5.96 11.27 12.71
C THR A 245 4.73 11.25 11.81
N PHE A 246 4.76 10.50 10.70
CA PHE A 246 3.60 10.38 9.80
C PHE A 246 2.32 9.97 10.57
N TRP A 247 2.44 9.00 11.47
CA TRP A 247 1.35 8.54 12.34
C TRP A 247 1.17 9.35 13.65
N GLY A 248 1.88 10.46 13.81
CA GLY A 248 1.74 11.34 14.97
C GLY A 248 0.32 11.88 15.17
N ARG A 249 -0.49 11.92 14.10
CA ARG A 249 -1.92 12.28 14.17
C ARG A 249 -2.74 11.32 15.06
N CYS A 250 -2.38 10.04 15.08
CA CYS A 250 -3.14 9.01 15.78
C CYS A 250 -2.78 8.93 17.27
N TYR A 251 -1.49 9.08 17.58
CA TYR A 251 -0.94 8.79 18.92
C TYR A 251 -0.41 10.03 19.67
N GLY A 252 -0.45 11.21 19.04
CA GLY A 252 0.20 12.42 19.56
C GLY A 252 1.70 12.23 19.75
N ASN A 253 2.33 13.11 20.54
CA ASN A 253 3.77 13.04 20.85
C ASN A 253 4.14 11.89 21.82
N ALA A 254 3.19 11.04 22.22
CA ALA A 254 3.33 10.16 23.39
C ALA A 254 3.77 8.73 23.08
N GLN A 255 3.82 8.31 21.81
CA GLN A 255 4.32 6.98 21.45
C GLN A 255 5.39 7.08 20.36
N ALA A 256 6.59 7.42 20.81
CA ALA A 256 7.85 7.34 20.06
C ALA A 256 8.28 5.89 19.76
N ALA A 257 7.33 5.01 19.43
CA ALA A 257 7.62 3.66 18.97
C ALA A 257 7.59 3.56 17.44
N ASN A 258 7.22 4.61 16.72
CA ASN A 258 7.29 4.58 15.26
C ASN A 258 7.81 5.91 14.71
N PRO A 259 9.13 6.14 14.73
CA PRO A 259 9.72 7.23 13.97
C PRO A 259 9.67 6.85 12.48
N ASP A 260 8.47 6.88 11.93
CA ASP A 260 8.24 6.98 10.51
C ASP A 260 8.63 8.41 10.11
N LEU A 261 9.86 8.57 9.61
CA LEU A 261 10.40 9.85 9.20
C LEU A 261 10.27 9.96 7.68
N ARG A 262 9.57 11.02 7.26
CA ARG A 262 9.45 11.60 5.92
C ARG A 262 9.74 10.72 4.72
#